data_AF-A0A6S7D1Y5-F1
#
_entry.id   AF-A0A6S7D1Y5-F1
#
_cell.length_a   1.000
_cell.length_b   1.000
_cell.length_c   1.000
_cell.angle_alpha   90.00
_cell.angle_beta   90.00
_cell.angle_gamma   90.00
#
_symmetry.space_group_name_H-M   'P 1'
#
loop_
_entity.id
_entity.type
_entity.pdbx_description
1 polymer ?
#
loop_
_entity_poly.entity_id
_entity_poly.type
_entity_poly.pdbx_seq_one_letter_code
_entity_poly.pdbx_strand_id
1 'polypeptide(L)'
;MIRKLIPFLLIASLTACANTGTSSSGASAASSSSSASSSSGASSTSGGSSVGGSSYGGSTSGSAMPGYGSKTCDAAALQSQIGQKATTSTVEELRTRSGSTTARVLRPGQLVTMEYNATRLNLIVDDKDVMTAIRCG
;
A
#
# COMPACT_ATOMS: atom_id res chain seq x y z
N MET A 1 19.20 26.86 21.71
CA MET A 1 19.61 25.57 22.32
C MET A 1 19.58 24.54 21.19
N ILE A 2 20.58 24.45 20.30
CA ILE A 2 21.97 23.95 20.46
C ILE A 2 22.02 22.48 20.98
N ARG A 3 22.80 21.65 20.25
CA ARG A 3 23.15 20.21 20.45
C ARG A 3 22.19 19.17 19.86
N LYS A 4 22.38 18.87 18.56
CA LYS A 4 22.94 17.57 18.13
C LYS A 4 23.47 17.63 16.69
N LEU A 5 24.65 18.23 16.56
CA LEU A 5 25.64 17.75 15.60
C LEU A 5 26.16 16.40 16.12
N ILE A 6 26.33 15.42 15.23
CA ILE A 6 27.54 14.59 15.10
C ILE A 6 27.48 13.94 13.70
N PRO A 7 28.51 14.11 12.86
CA PRO A 7 28.59 13.47 11.56
C PRO A 7 29.16 12.06 11.69
N PHE A 8 28.79 11.16 10.77
CA PHE A 8 29.65 10.02 10.43
C PHE A 8 30.08 10.14 8.97
N LEU A 9 31.35 10.52 8.81
CA LEU A 9 32.08 10.56 7.54
C LEU A 9 32.73 9.19 7.31
N LEU A 10 32.42 8.56 6.18
CA LEU A 10 33.18 7.44 5.57
C LEU A 10 32.63 7.30 4.13
N ILE A 11 33.08 8.09 3.16
CA ILE A 11 34.38 8.05 2.45
C ILE A 11 34.61 6.74 1.67
N ALA A 12 34.51 6.88 0.33
CA ALA A 12 35.20 6.11 -0.72
C ALA A 12 34.89 4.60 -0.88
N SER A 13 34.94 4.00 -2.08
CA SER A 13 34.99 4.52 -3.46
C SER A 13 34.86 3.37 -4.48
N LEU A 14 34.46 3.70 -5.72
CA LEU A 14 34.81 3.03 -6.99
C LEU A 14 34.89 1.48 -7.05
N THR A 15 34.03 0.90 -7.88
CA THR A 15 34.50 0.08 -9.01
C THR A 15 33.50 0.19 -10.15
N ALA A 16 34.01 0.52 -11.33
CA ALA A 16 33.26 0.50 -12.58
C ALA A 16 33.86 -0.59 -13.48
N CYS A 17 33.00 -1.44 -14.04
CA CYS A 17 33.33 -2.25 -15.20
C CYS A 17 32.09 -2.32 -16.09
N ALA A 18 32.03 -1.46 -17.10
CA ALA A 18 31.15 -1.67 -18.23
C ALA A 18 31.68 -2.86 -19.03
N ASN A 19 30.81 -3.81 -19.40
CA ASN A 19 31.12 -4.76 -20.46
C ASN A 19 30.02 -4.76 -21.51
N THR A 20 30.30 -4.10 -22.62
CA THR A 20 29.53 -4.18 -23.86
C THR A 20 29.73 -5.55 -24.50
N GLY A 21 28.96 -6.55 -24.04
CA GLY A 21 28.94 -7.90 -24.59
C GLY A 21 27.73 -8.10 -25.51
N THR A 22 27.98 -8.23 -26.82
CA THR A 22 26.93 -8.39 -27.84
C THR A 22 26.65 -9.87 -28.15
N SER A 23 25.35 -10.20 -28.26
CA SER A 23 24.74 -11.24 -29.13
C SER A 23 25.12 -12.73 -29.03
N SER A 24 24.08 -13.57 -29.22
CA SER A 24 24.11 -15.03 -29.51
C SER A 24 24.61 -15.93 -28.35
N SER A 25 24.12 -17.15 -28.11
CA SER A 25 23.24 -18.08 -28.84
C SER A 25 22.30 -18.76 -27.81
N GLY A 26 21.18 -19.42 -28.12
CA GLY A 26 21.05 -20.62 -28.94
C GLY A 26 20.28 -21.70 -28.15
N ALA A 27 19.41 -22.43 -28.84
CA ALA A 27 18.39 -23.38 -28.36
C ALA A 27 18.73 -24.45 -27.28
N SER A 28 17.71 -24.77 -26.48
CA SER A 28 17.17 -26.12 -26.13
C SER A 28 18.08 -27.29 -25.66
N ALA A 29 17.86 -27.74 -24.41
CA ALA A 29 17.79 -29.14 -23.92
C ALA A 29 17.62 -29.11 -22.38
N ALA A 30 16.65 -29.78 -21.75
CA ALA A 30 16.70 -31.17 -21.26
C ALA A 30 17.88 -31.43 -20.28
N SER A 31 17.72 -31.99 -19.06
CA SER A 31 16.70 -32.94 -18.56
C SER A 31 16.62 -32.99 -17.01
N SER A 32 15.56 -33.63 -16.48
CA SER A 32 15.52 -34.60 -15.33
C SER A 32 16.60 -34.60 -14.21
N SER A 33 16.32 -34.91 -12.93
CA SER A 33 15.10 -35.32 -12.21
C SER A 33 15.41 -35.59 -10.71
N SER A 34 14.34 -35.76 -9.90
CA SER A 34 14.26 -36.61 -8.68
C SER A 34 15.11 -36.23 -7.44
N SER A 35 14.72 -36.51 -6.18
CA SER A 35 13.72 -37.48 -5.67
C SER A 35 13.10 -37.11 -4.30
N ALA A 36 11.86 -37.57 -4.09
CA ALA A 36 11.24 -38.18 -2.89
C ALA A 36 11.00 -37.31 -1.62
N SER A 37 9.76 -37.14 -1.11
CA SER A 37 8.82 -38.12 -0.48
C SER A 37 9.37 -38.65 0.86
N SER A 38 8.72 -38.56 2.04
CA SER A 38 7.39 -39.06 2.49
C SER A 38 7.15 -38.67 3.98
N SER A 39 6.00 -38.83 4.66
CA SER A 39 4.56 -38.96 4.32
C SER A 39 3.68 -38.96 5.60
N SER A 40 2.34 -38.89 5.44
CA SER A 40 1.27 -39.48 6.31
C SER A 40 1.03 -39.02 7.78
N GLY A 41 -0.26 -38.82 8.12
CA GLY A 41 -0.81 -38.58 9.47
C GLY A 41 -2.11 -37.74 9.42
N ALA A 42 -3.27 -38.30 9.06
CA ALA A 42 -4.21 -39.05 9.91
C ALA A 42 -5.09 -38.18 10.87
N SER A 43 -6.33 -37.94 10.42
CA SER A 43 -7.61 -37.66 11.09
C SER A 43 -7.70 -37.45 12.61
N SER A 44 -8.55 -36.49 13.05
CA SER A 44 -9.80 -36.76 13.82
C SER A 44 -10.61 -35.51 14.24
N THR A 45 -11.95 -35.63 14.18
CA THR A 45 -13.03 -35.01 15.01
C THR A 45 -12.83 -33.60 15.62
N SER A 46 -13.72 -32.63 15.44
CA SER A 46 -15.13 -32.58 15.88
C SER A 46 -15.74 -31.24 15.37
N GLY A 47 -17.04 -31.02 15.18
CA GLY A 47 -18.20 -31.48 15.94
C GLY A 47 -18.67 -30.35 16.88
N GLY A 48 -19.39 -29.35 16.35
CA GLY A 48 -19.67 -28.11 17.10
C GLY A 48 -20.74 -27.19 16.47
N SER A 49 -21.95 -27.71 16.24
CA SER A 49 -23.11 -26.86 15.96
C SER A 49 -23.61 -26.21 17.26
N SER A 50 -23.57 -24.88 17.34
CA SER A 50 -24.20 -24.12 18.41
C SER A 50 -25.03 -22.98 17.82
N VAL A 51 -26.35 -23.11 17.93
CA VAL A 51 -27.33 -22.06 17.63
C VAL A 51 -27.58 -21.20 18.87
N GLY A 52 -27.92 -19.92 18.67
CA GLY A 52 -28.51 -19.05 19.69
C GLY A 52 -27.54 -18.03 20.29
N GLY A 53 -27.72 -16.75 19.96
CA GLY A 53 -26.88 -15.67 20.47
C GLY A 53 -27.16 -14.29 19.86
N SER A 54 -28.43 -13.87 19.80
CA SER A 54 -28.78 -12.51 19.36
C SER A 54 -28.34 -11.47 20.40
N SER A 55 -27.12 -10.94 20.25
CA SER A 55 -26.66 -9.75 20.98
C SER A 55 -26.73 -8.52 20.10
N TYR A 56 -27.62 -7.60 20.47
CA TYR A 56 -27.76 -6.30 19.85
C TYR A 56 -26.68 -5.35 20.40
N GLY A 57 -25.87 -4.78 19.51
CA GLY A 57 -24.90 -3.73 19.83
C GLY A 57 -23.46 -4.22 20.00
N GLY A 58 -22.53 -3.57 19.29
CA GLY A 58 -21.10 -3.82 19.44
C GLY A 58 -20.32 -3.73 18.12
N SER A 59 -20.01 -2.51 17.71
CA SER A 59 -19.00 -2.11 16.73
C SER A 59 -18.18 -3.23 16.08
N THR A 60 -18.59 -3.68 14.89
CA THR A 60 -17.71 -4.43 13.99
C THR A 60 -16.61 -3.50 13.48
N SER A 61 -15.50 -3.44 14.21
CA SER A 61 -14.19 -3.19 13.60
C SER A 61 -13.91 -4.36 12.66
N GLY A 62 -14.43 -4.27 11.44
CA GLY A 62 -14.37 -5.35 10.46
C GLY A 62 -12.92 -5.60 10.07
N SER A 63 -12.35 -6.69 10.59
CA SER A 63 -11.14 -7.29 10.03
C SER A 63 -11.43 -7.66 8.57
N ALA A 64 -11.02 -6.79 7.66
CA ALA A 64 -11.25 -6.99 6.24
C ALA A 64 -10.54 -8.27 5.78
N MET A 65 -11.32 -9.30 5.46
CA MET A 65 -10.84 -10.41 4.66
C MET A 65 -10.25 -9.83 3.36
N PRO A 66 -9.08 -10.29 2.89
CA PRO A 66 -8.51 -9.85 1.61
C PRO A 66 -9.32 -10.42 0.44
N GLY A 67 -10.53 -9.89 0.25
CA GLY A 67 -11.40 -10.16 -0.88
C GLY A 67 -10.81 -9.56 -2.15
N TYR A 68 -10.82 -10.36 -3.22
CA TYR A 68 -10.35 -10.04 -4.57
C TYR A 68 -10.32 -8.55 -4.90
N GLY A 69 -9.10 -8.01 -4.95
CA GLY A 69 -8.84 -6.58 -4.93
C GLY A 69 -9.34 -5.83 -6.16
N SER A 70 -10.53 -5.24 -6.04
CA SER A 70 -10.76 -3.93 -6.64
C SER A 70 -9.72 -2.96 -6.08
N LYS A 71 -9.22 -2.03 -6.91
CA LYS A 71 -8.27 -0.99 -6.49
C LYS A 71 -8.99 0.08 -5.67
N THR A 72 -9.45 -0.33 -4.49
CA THR A 72 -10.19 0.48 -3.53
C THR A 72 -9.23 1.45 -2.85
N CYS A 73 -9.57 2.73 -2.90
CA CYS A 73 -8.92 3.73 -2.09
C CYS A 73 -9.17 3.44 -0.59
N ASP A 74 -8.09 3.38 0.20
CA ASP A 74 -8.14 3.46 1.66
C ASP A 74 -7.66 4.84 2.13
N ALA A 75 -8.60 5.66 2.61
CA ALA A 75 -8.30 6.94 3.25
C ALA A 75 -8.18 6.84 4.79
N ALA A 76 -8.59 5.73 5.41
CA ALA A 76 -8.57 5.55 6.86
C ALA A 76 -7.12 5.40 7.38
N ALA A 77 -6.29 4.63 6.66
CA ALA A 77 -4.86 4.50 6.92
C ALA A 77 -4.09 5.83 6.78
N LEU A 78 -4.66 6.83 6.10
CA LEU A 78 -4.03 8.11 5.81
C LEU A 78 -4.40 9.25 6.77
N GLN A 79 -5.32 9.06 7.72
CA GLN A 79 -5.78 10.15 8.59
C GLN A 79 -4.65 10.79 9.43
N SER A 80 -3.56 10.05 9.67
CA SER A 80 -2.33 10.55 10.31
C SER A 80 -1.53 11.59 9.49
N GLN A 81 -1.97 11.91 8.27
CA GLN A 81 -1.31 12.82 7.33
C GLN A 81 -2.02 14.18 7.25
N ILE A 82 -3.17 14.32 7.92
CA ILE A 82 -3.85 15.59 8.14
C ILE A 82 -2.90 16.53 8.92
N GLY A 83 -2.84 17.79 8.52
CA GLY A 83 -1.87 18.78 9.03
C GLY A 83 -0.52 18.79 8.30
N GLN A 84 -0.27 17.87 7.35
CA GLN A 84 0.93 17.93 6.50
C GLN A 84 0.69 18.69 5.19
N LYS A 85 1.77 19.16 4.56
CA LYS A 85 1.75 19.84 3.26
C LYS A 85 1.49 18.85 2.11
N ALA A 86 0.55 19.16 1.23
CA ALA A 86 0.27 18.40 0.02
C ALA A 86 1.27 18.71 -1.11
N THR A 87 2.55 18.37 -0.90
CA THR A 87 3.56 18.46 -1.96
C THR A 87 3.35 17.38 -3.01
N THR A 88 3.84 17.56 -4.24
CA THR A 88 3.71 16.56 -5.32
C THR A 88 4.24 15.18 -4.92
N SER A 89 5.34 15.13 -4.16
CA SER A 89 5.89 13.88 -3.61
C SER A 89 4.96 13.26 -2.58
N THR A 90 4.44 14.06 -1.64
CA THR A 90 3.49 13.58 -0.62
C THR A 90 2.20 13.07 -1.25
N VAL A 91 1.65 13.74 -2.26
CA VAL A 91 0.43 13.32 -2.96
C VAL A 91 0.61 11.96 -3.64
N GLU A 92 1.75 11.72 -4.27
CA GLU A 92 2.05 10.47 -4.98
C GLU A 92 2.33 9.30 -4.02
N GLU A 93 3.01 9.57 -2.91
CA GLU A 93 3.17 8.64 -1.79
C GLU A 93 1.80 8.23 -1.21
N LEU A 94 0.90 9.19 -0.99
CA LEU A 94 -0.44 8.94 -0.44
C LEU A 94 -1.35 8.22 -1.46
N ARG A 95 -1.23 8.54 -2.76
CA ARG A 95 -1.91 7.78 -3.83
C ARG A 95 -1.52 6.30 -3.78
N THR A 96 -0.21 6.04 -3.68
CA THR A 96 0.34 4.67 -3.64
C THR A 96 -0.07 3.95 -2.34
N ARG A 97 0.05 4.62 -1.19
CA ARG A 97 -0.27 4.05 0.13
C ARG A 97 -1.77 3.77 0.34
N SER A 98 -2.66 4.58 -0.27
CA SER A 98 -4.11 4.30 -0.29
C SER A 98 -4.52 3.23 -1.30
N GLY A 99 -3.61 2.73 -2.14
CA GLY A 99 -3.96 1.81 -3.23
C GLY A 99 -4.75 2.44 -4.39
N SER A 100 -4.88 3.77 -4.40
CA SER A 100 -5.70 4.52 -5.37
C SER A 100 -5.07 4.56 -6.76
N THR A 101 -5.90 4.49 -7.80
CA THR A 101 -5.47 4.69 -9.19
C THR A 101 -5.04 6.14 -9.43
N THR A 102 -5.79 7.10 -8.90
CA THR A 102 -5.53 8.54 -9.07
C THR A 102 -5.63 9.29 -7.73
N ALA A 103 -4.99 10.45 -7.65
CA ALA A 103 -5.15 11.39 -6.55
C ALA A 103 -5.44 12.80 -7.08
N ARG A 104 -6.31 13.54 -6.39
CA ARG A 104 -6.69 14.92 -6.70
C ARG A 104 -6.57 15.78 -5.44
N VAL A 105 -5.88 16.91 -5.56
CA VAL A 105 -5.87 17.95 -4.52
C VAL A 105 -7.04 18.90 -4.76
N LEU A 106 -7.79 19.22 -3.71
CA LEU A 106 -8.93 20.12 -3.72
C LEU A 106 -8.62 21.33 -2.83
N ARG A 107 -8.59 22.54 -3.43
CA ARG A 107 -8.39 23.81 -2.72
C ARG A 107 -9.70 24.51 -2.37
N PRO A 108 -9.70 25.44 -1.39
CA PRO A 108 -10.86 26.26 -1.08
C PRO A 108 -11.33 27.06 -2.30
N GLY A 109 -12.65 27.22 -2.46
CA GLY A 109 -13.25 27.96 -3.58
C GLY A 109 -13.14 27.28 -4.96
N GLN A 110 -12.50 26.11 -5.07
CA GLN A 110 -12.37 25.41 -6.34
C GLN A 110 -13.72 24.81 -6.79
N LEU A 111 -14.22 25.25 -7.95
CA LEU A 111 -15.42 24.68 -8.56
C LEU A 111 -15.15 23.23 -8.99
N VAL A 112 -15.86 22.29 -8.35
CA VAL A 112 -15.77 20.85 -8.65
C VAL A 112 -17.15 20.20 -8.64
N THR A 113 -17.31 19.16 -9.46
CA THR A 113 -18.51 18.31 -9.48
C THR A 113 -18.47 17.26 -8.37
N MET A 114 -19.65 16.87 -7.88
CA MET A 114 -19.83 15.82 -6.88
C MET A 114 -19.92 14.42 -7.51
N GLU A 115 -19.01 14.12 -8.44
CA GLU A 115 -18.88 12.80 -9.05
C GLU A 115 -18.09 11.87 -8.12
N TYR A 116 -18.54 10.62 -7.94
CA TYR A 116 -17.95 9.65 -7.01
C TYR A 116 -17.15 8.56 -7.73
N ASN A 117 -15.85 8.49 -7.44
CA ASN A 117 -14.91 7.50 -7.96
C ASN A 117 -14.21 6.72 -6.84
N ALA A 118 -14.60 5.47 -6.63
CA ALA A 118 -14.06 4.60 -5.57
C ALA A 118 -12.54 4.31 -5.68
N THR A 119 -11.89 4.62 -6.82
CA THR A 119 -10.46 4.40 -7.06
C THR A 119 -9.62 5.67 -6.98
N ARG A 120 -10.24 6.80 -6.59
CA ARG A 120 -9.60 8.12 -6.50
C ARG A 120 -9.48 8.59 -5.06
N LEU A 121 -8.31 9.12 -4.73
CA LEU A 121 -8.03 9.82 -3.49
C LEU A 121 -8.29 11.32 -3.67
N ASN A 122 -9.14 11.93 -2.84
CA ASN A 122 -9.22 13.40 -2.71
C ASN A 122 -8.49 13.84 -1.45
N LEU A 123 -7.53 14.75 -1.64
CA LEU A 123 -6.86 15.45 -0.56
C LEU A 123 -7.40 16.88 -0.51
N ILE A 124 -8.20 17.18 0.50
CA ILE A 124 -8.72 18.53 0.72
C ILE A 124 -7.66 19.31 1.50
N VAL A 125 -7.29 20.49 1.00
CA VAL A 125 -6.27 21.36 1.60
C VAL A 125 -6.82 22.75 1.93
N ASP A 126 -6.12 23.48 2.78
CA ASP A 126 -6.36 24.91 3.04
C ASP A 126 -5.63 25.83 2.04
N ASP A 127 -5.74 27.15 2.22
CA ASP A 127 -5.06 28.18 1.42
C ASP A 127 -3.52 28.15 1.52
N LYS A 128 -2.97 27.29 2.38
CA LYS A 128 -1.54 27.06 2.57
C LYS A 128 -1.14 25.67 2.07
N ASP A 129 -1.96 24.99 1.27
CA ASP A 129 -1.75 23.60 0.81
C ASP A 129 -1.52 22.59 1.96
N VAL A 130 -2.06 22.86 3.16
CA VAL A 130 -2.04 21.93 4.30
C VAL A 130 -3.29 21.04 4.25
N MET A 131 -3.12 19.72 4.32
CA MET A 131 -4.21 18.75 4.28
C MET A 131 -5.14 18.90 5.48
N THR A 132 -6.41 19.21 5.22
CA THR A 132 -7.47 19.33 6.25
C THR A 132 -8.36 18.10 6.30
N ALA A 133 -8.54 17.39 5.19
CA ALA A 133 -9.25 16.11 5.13
C ALA A 133 -8.76 15.23 3.98
N ILE A 134 -8.89 13.92 4.16
CA ILE A 134 -8.52 12.91 3.15
C ILE A 134 -9.70 11.96 2.98
N ARG A 135 -10.17 11.78 1.74
CA ARG A 135 -11.39 11.03 1.39
C ARG A 135 -11.21 10.22 0.11
N CYS A 136 -11.94 9.12 -0.01
CA CYS A 136 -12.05 8.36 -1.25
C CYS A 136 -13.33 8.76 -2.00
N GLY A 137 -13.25 8.94 -3.32
CA GLY A 137 -14.39 9.35 -4.15
C GLY A 137 -14.00 10.23 -5.32
#